data_AF-A0AAD8WK15-F1
#
_entry.id   AF-A0AAD8WK15-F1
#
_cell.length_a   1.000
_cell.length_b   1.000
_cell.length_c   1.000
_cell.angle_alpha   90.00
_cell.angle_beta   90.00
_cell.angle_gamma   90.00
#
_symmetry.space_group_name_H-M   'P 1'
#
loop_
_entity.id
_entity.type
_entity.pdbx_description
1 polymer ?
#
loop_
_entity_poly.entity_id
_entity_poly.type
_entity_poly.pdbx_seq_one_letter_code
_entity_poly.pdbx_strand_id
1 'polypeptide(L)'
;MAAAVDSRKRCVAAFLDEPSPAPPHLANKRGRFVPCATSMAPLPPFDALDAFRRVFPDADPRSLEACFAASGRDIHAAVHAYRAQQARDALACHLASAAACGDDERCAGVLVEQMGAATDVDDAKNRATWVLELIRTATAERAAHEAAAETTRLREENASLREHAERGAVEAARLHEENAALRERAAAAERDGTVLKRGVLAQQRRYEEMERDAAAMKKKVAELEMANYVLNVRLRDADGCRFQAAYRGPDVC
;
A
#
# COMPACT_ATOMS: atom_id res chain seq x y z
N MET A 1 65.10 -36.50 -20.74
CA MET A 1 66.14 -35.67 -20.08
C MET A 1 65.79 -35.66 -18.60
N ALA A 2 66.41 -36.52 -17.78
CA ALA A 2 67.66 -36.27 -17.02
C ALA A 2 67.47 -35.19 -15.94
N ALA A 3 67.29 -35.59 -14.66
CA ALA A 3 68.26 -35.56 -13.54
C ALA A 3 68.47 -34.12 -12.99
N ALA A 4 68.68 -33.78 -11.70
CA ALA A 4 69.10 -34.44 -10.45
C ALA A 4 68.58 -33.55 -9.27
N VAL A 5 68.22 -34.03 -8.07
CA VAL A 5 69.03 -34.39 -6.89
C VAL A 5 70.20 -33.44 -6.55
N ASP A 6 70.12 -32.82 -5.36
CA ASP A 6 71.11 -32.70 -4.24
C ASP A 6 71.05 -31.30 -3.59
N SER A 7 70.72 -31.14 -2.29
CA SER A 7 71.49 -31.44 -1.07
C SER A 7 72.56 -30.39 -0.69
N ARG A 8 72.43 -29.90 0.56
CA ARG A 8 73.49 -29.66 1.58
C ARG A 8 74.23 -28.31 1.70
N LYS A 9 74.04 -27.74 2.91
CA LYS A 9 75.03 -27.44 3.99
C LYS A 9 75.94 -26.18 3.93
N ARG A 10 75.79 -25.41 5.03
CA ARG A 10 76.79 -24.83 5.96
C ARG A 10 77.63 -23.60 5.56
N CYS A 11 77.32 -22.50 6.26
CA CYS A 11 78.13 -21.74 7.22
C CYS A 11 79.58 -21.27 6.92
N VAL A 12 79.82 -20.01 7.34
CA VAL A 12 80.98 -19.46 8.10
C VAL A 12 81.84 -18.37 7.40
N ALA A 13 81.77 -17.17 8.02
CA ALA A 13 82.76 -16.10 8.27
C ALA A 13 83.45 -15.35 7.11
N ALA A 14 83.50 -14.01 7.21
CA ALA A 14 84.59 -13.25 7.87
C ALA A 14 84.32 -11.72 7.78
N PHE A 15 84.20 -11.01 8.91
CA PHE A 15 85.23 -10.22 9.65
C PHE A 15 85.38 -8.74 9.21
N LEU A 16 85.02 -7.85 10.16
CA LEU A 16 85.57 -6.54 10.56
C LEU A 16 85.54 -5.33 9.60
N ASP A 17 84.93 -4.24 10.08
CA ASP A 17 85.63 -2.96 10.29
C ASP A 17 84.88 -2.04 11.29
N GLU A 18 85.62 -1.47 12.24
CA GLU A 18 85.30 -0.39 13.21
C GLU A 18 86.60 0.46 13.25
N PRO A 19 86.69 1.80 13.52
CA PRO A 19 86.17 2.43 14.75
C PRO A 19 86.00 4.00 14.81
N SER A 20 85.63 4.50 16.02
CA SER A 20 86.11 5.75 16.71
C SER A 20 85.40 7.11 16.45
N PRO A 21 85.44 8.15 17.36
CA PRO A 21 86.27 8.33 18.57
C PRO A 21 85.61 8.92 19.87
N ALA A 22 86.32 8.79 21.01
CA ALA A 22 86.19 9.58 22.26
C ALA A 22 87.30 10.68 22.31
N PRO A 23 87.38 11.72 23.20
CA PRO A 23 87.51 11.66 24.70
C PRO A 23 87.00 13.00 25.41
N PRO A 24 87.44 13.53 26.60
CA PRO A 24 88.38 13.07 27.64
C PRO A 24 88.08 13.34 29.17
N HIS A 25 88.74 12.52 30.02
CA HIS A 25 89.60 12.86 31.20
C HIS A 25 89.09 13.22 32.63
N LEU A 26 89.56 12.37 33.57
CA LEU A 26 90.08 12.63 34.94
C LEU A 26 89.03 12.93 36.05
N ALA A 27 89.11 12.43 37.29
CA ALA A 27 90.08 11.61 37.99
C ALA A 27 89.44 11.02 39.27
N ASN A 28 90.02 9.89 39.71
CA ASN A 28 89.99 9.29 41.04
C ASN A 28 89.58 10.17 42.24
N LYS A 29 88.78 9.60 43.15
CA LYS A 29 89.17 9.33 44.56
C LYS A 29 88.07 8.62 45.36
N ARG A 30 88.52 7.73 46.24
CA ARG A 30 87.75 6.87 47.17
C ARG A 30 86.79 7.65 48.07
N GLY A 31 85.58 7.11 48.28
CA GLY A 31 84.63 7.54 49.30
C GLY A 31 83.63 6.43 49.60
N ARG A 32 83.28 6.24 50.87
CA ARG A 32 82.59 5.05 51.42
C ARG A 32 81.09 4.99 51.05
N PHE A 33 80.57 3.77 51.07
CA PHE A 33 79.16 3.32 51.08
C PHE A 33 78.08 4.36 51.47
N VAL A 34 77.06 4.51 50.61
CA VAL A 34 75.65 4.72 50.98
C VAL A 34 74.79 3.99 49.92
N PRO A 35 73.87 3.07 50.29
CA PRO A 35 72.93 2.49 49.35
C PRO A 35 71.80 3.49 49.09
N CYS A 36 71.69 4.02 47.87
CA CYS A 36 70.45 4.70 47.48
C CYS A 36 69.36 3.65 47.33
N ALA A 37 68.39 3.73 48.24
CA ALA A 37 67.20 2.92 48.30
C ALA A 37 66.53 2.86 46.92
N THR A 38 66.33 1.63 46.45
CA THR A 38 65.30 1.28 45.48
C THR A 38 64.01 1.95 45.94
N SER A 39 63.54 2.96 45.20
CA SER A 39 62.21 3.52 45.38
C SER A 39 61.19 2.43 45.07
N MET A 40 60.85 1.64 46.09
CA MET A 40 59.69 0.76 46.10
C MET A 40 58.49 1.65 46.41
N ALA A 41 58.08 2.46 45.43
CA ALA A 41 56.69 2.87 45.41
C ALA A 41 55.86 1.57 45.35
N PRO A 42 54.85 1.36 46.22
CA PRO A 42 53.95 0.23 46.06
C PRO A 42 53.34 0.34 44.66
N LEU A 43 53.61 -0.65 43.80
CA LEU A 43 52.81 -0.84 42.59
C LEU A 43 51.33 -0.82 43.03
N PRO A 44 50.45 -0.06 42.36
CA PRO A 44 49.03 -0.09 42.70
C PRO A 44 48.56 -1.55 42.69
N PRO A 45 47.64 -1.93 43.60
CA PRO A 45 47.11 -3.29 43.61
C PRO A 45 46.58 -3.58 42.21
N PHE A 46 47.18 -4.58 41.56
CA PHE A 46 46.78 -4.98 40.22
C PHE A 46 45.39 -5.59 40.32
N ASP A 47 44.37 -4.78 40.05
CA ASP A 47 43.00 -5.29 39.96
C ASP A 47 42.84 -5.99 38.61
N ALA A 48 42.83 -7.31 38.68
CA ALA A 48 42.69 -8.21 37.55
C ALA A 48 41.40 -7.94 36.74
N LEU A 49 40.33 -7.51 37.41
CA LEU A 49 39.07 -7.17 36.76
C LEU A 49 39.17 -5.84 36.00
N ASP A 50 39.89 -4.85 36.54
CA ASP A 50 40.14 -3.60 35.82
C ASP A 50 41.06 -3.80 34.62
N ALA A 51 42.03 -4.70 34.71
CA ALA A 51 42.81 -5.12 33.55
C ALA A 51 41.92 -5.78 32.48
N PHE A 52 40.98 -6.64 32.89
CA PHE A 52 40.03 -7.28 31.97
C PHE A 52 39.08 -6.29 31.28
N ARG A 53 38.55 -5.30 32.02
CA ARG A 53 37.73 -4.20 31.46
C ARG A 53 38.50 -3.36 30.44
N ARG A 54 39.80 -3.15 30.64
CA ARG A 54 40.65 -2.43 29.66
C ARG A 54 40.85 -3.19 28.36
N VAL A 55 40.78 -4.53 28.38
CA VAL A 55 40.88 -5.36 27.16
C VAL A 55 39.59 -5.28 26.34
N PHE A 56 38.44 -5.05 26.98
CA PHE A 56 37.14 -4.95 26.35
C PHE A 56 36.42 -3.65 26.78
N PRO A 57 36.86 -2.48 26.31
CA PRO A 57 36.34 -1.20 26.76
C PRO A 57 34.87 -0.97 26.38
N ASP A 58 34.40 -1.60 25.30
CA ASP A 58 33.04 -1.45 24.76
C ASP A 58 32.06 -2.50 25.31
N ALA A 59 32.54 -3.43 26.13
CA ALA A 59 31.73 -4.51 26.67
C ALA A 59 30.95 -4.07 27.92
N ASP A 60 29.75 -4.64 28.10
CA ASP A 60 28.94 -4.39 29.29
C ASP A 60 29.69 -4.82 30.56
N PRO A 61 29.91 -3.93 31.54
CA PRO A 61 30.70 -4.23 32.74
C PRO A 61 30.17 -5.41 33.55
N ARG A 62 28.84 -5.60 33.59
CA ARG A 62 28.21 -6.70 34.33
C ARG A 62 28.47 -8.05 33.66
N SER A 63 28.42 -8.08 32.32
CA SER A 63 28.79 -9.27 31.55
C SER A 63 30.25 -9.68 31.76
N LEU A 64 31.16 -8.69 31.80
CA LEU A 64 32.59 -8.93 32.07
C LEU A 64 32.81 -9.44 33.50
N GLU A 65 32.13 -8.84 34.49
CA GLU A 65 32.20 -9.29 35.90
C GLU A 65 31.70 -10.73 36.06
N ALA A 66 30.59 -11.09 35.44
CA ALA A 66 30.04 -12.44 35.46
C ALA A 66 30.99 -13.45 34.79
N CYS A 67 31.57 -13.09 33.65
CA CYS A 67 32.52 -13.93 32.92
C CYS A 67 33.83 -14.12 33.70
N PHE A 68 34.32 -13.05 34.35
CA PHE A 68 35.50 -13.10 35.21
C PHE A 68 35.27 -13.96 36.46
N ALA A 69 34.09 -13.85 37.09
CA ALA A 69 33.72 -14.68 38.23
C ALA A 69 33.60 -16.16 37.84
N ALA A 70 32.95 -16.47 36.70
CA ALA A 70 32.81 -17.83 36.18
C ALA A 70 34.17 -18.47 35.80
N SER A 71 35.15 -17.64 35.44
CA SER A 71 36.51 -18.07 35.09
C SER A 71 37.44 -18.22 36.30
N GLY A 72 36.91 -18.24 37.52
CA GLY A 72 37.71 -18.40 38.74
C GLY A 72 38.61 -17.21 39.06
N ARG A 73 38.27 -16.01 38.54
CA ARG A 73 39.09 -14.78 38.62
C ARG A 73 40.45 -14.86 37.91
N ASP A 74 40.60 -15.79 36.96
CA ASP A 74 41.73 -15.81 36.03
C ASP A 74 41.41 -14.94 34.80
N ILE A 75 42.21 -13.90 34.57
CA ILE A 75 42.05 -12.97 33.44
C ILE A 75 42.20 -13.71 32.11
N HIS A 76 43.16 -14.62 31.98
CA HIS A 76 43.42 -15.28 30.71
C HIS A 76 42.25 -16.22 30.36
N ALA A 77 41.76 -16.99 31.34
CA ALA A 77 40.56 -17.79 31.18
C ALA A 77 39.32 -16.93 30.85
N ALA A 78 39.15 -15.78 31.52
CA ALA A 78 38.04 -14.85 31.27
C ALA A 78 38.09 -14.23 29.86
N VAL A 79 39.28 -13.84 29.37
CA VAL A 79 39.48 -13.33 28.01
C VAL A 79 39.09 -14.36 26.96
N HIS A 80 39.52 -15.62 27.12
CA HIS A 80 39.15 -16.68 26.18
C HIS A 80 37.66 -17.02 26.24
N ALA A 81 37.09 -17.14 27.44
CA ALA A 81 35.67 -17.42 27.63
C ALA A 81 34.78 -16.33 27.02
N TYR A 82 35.12 -15.05 27.26
CA TYR A 82 34.36 -13.93 26.74
C TYR A 82 34.45 -13.82 25.21
N ARG A 83 35.64 -14.03 24.62
CA ARG A 83 35.79 -14.09 23.16
C ARG A 83 35.01 -15.24 22.53
N ALA A 84 35.00 -16.41 23.18
CA ALA A 84 34.20 -17.55 22.73
C ALA A 84 32.69 -17.24 22.80
N GLN A 85 32.26 -16.51 23.82
CA GLN A 85 30.87 -16.06 23.93
C GLN A 85 30.51 -15.05 22.85
N GLN A 86 31.35 -14.03 22.60
CA GLN A 86 31.14 -13.11 21.48
C GLN A 86 31.07 -13.82 20.13
N ALA A 87 31.90 -14.85 19.90
CA ALA A 87 31.86 -15.64 18.68
C ALA A 87 30.53 -16.42 18.55
N ARG A 88 30.01 -16.97 19.65
CA ARG A 88 28.69 -17.63 19.67
C ARG A 88 27.54 -16.65 19.44
N ASP A 89 27.58 -15.48 20.05
CA ASP A 89 26.57 -14.45 19.88
C ASP A 89 26.57 -13.92 18.43
N ALA A 90 27.75 -13.70 17.85
CA ALA A 90 27.89 -13.33 16.45
C ALA A 90 27.32 -14.41 15.52
N LEU A 91 27.62 -15.68 15.78
CA LEU A 91 27.07 -16.80 15.01
C LEU A 91 25.55 -16.91 15.15
N ALA A 92 25.01 -16.70 16.35
CA ALA A 92 23.57 -16.67 16.60
C ALA A 92 22.90 -15.53 15.82
N CYS A 93 23.48 -14.33 15.82
CA CYS A 93 23.01 -13.21 15.00
C CYS A 93 23.04 -13.52 13.49
N HIS A 94 24.12 -14.14 13.00
CA HIS A 94 24.23 -14.54 11.60
C HIS A 94 23.21 -15.60 11.20
N LEU A 95 22.98 -16.61 12.05
CA LEU A 95 21.98 -17.66 11.84
C LEU A 95 20.56 -17.09 11.89
N ALA A 96 20.26 -16.24 12.87
CA ALA A 96 18.98 -15.58 12.98
C ALA A 96 18.69 -14.73 11.73
N SER A 97 19.68 -13.99 11.23
CA SER A 97 19.55 -13.21 10.01
C SER A 97 19.37 -14.10 8.77
N ALA A 98 20.13 -15.19 8.63
CA ALA A 98 20.00 -16.11 7.50
C ALA A 98 18.62 -16.79 7.49
N ALA A 99 18.16 -17.27 8.65
CA ALA A 99 16.84 -17.86 8.83
C ALA A 99 15.70 -16.85 8.59
N ALA A 100 15.86 -15.60 9.04
CA ALA A 100 14.92 -14.52 8.75
C ALA A 100 14.83 -14.21 7.25
N CYS A 101 15.93 -14.35 6.50
CA CYS A 101 15.93 -14.21 5.05
C CYS A 101 15.47 -15.49 4.32
N GLY A 102 15.43 -16.65 4.99
CA GLY A 102 15.08 -17.94 4.38
C GLY A 102 16.21 -18.51 3.54
N ASP A 103 17.45 -18.16 3.92
CA ASP A 103 18.66 -18.65 3.30
C ASP A 103 19.03 -20.00 3.92
N ASP A 104 18.25 -21.02 3.55
CA ASP A 104 18.38 -22.37 4.08
C ASP A 104 19.75 -22.99 3.75
N GLU A 105 20.33 -22.64 2.60
CA GLU A 105 21.68 -23.06 2.20
C GLU A 105 22.73 -22.51 3.15
N ARG A 106 22.64 -21.22 3.53
CA ARG A 106 23.56 -20.61 4.48
C ARG A 106 23.39 -21.18 5.89
N CYS A 107 22.15 -21.43 6.33
CA CYS A 107 21.88 -22.11 7.59
C CYS A 107 22.48 -23.53 7.62
N ALA A 108 22.32 -24.29 6.54
CA ALA A 108 22.91 -25.62 6.39
C ALA A 108 24.45 -25.56 6.36
N GLY A 109 25.03 -24.57 5.69
CA GLY A 109 26.47 -24.33 5.65
C GLY A 109 27.05 -24.12 7.06
N VAL A 110 26.44 -23.22 7.84
CA VAL A 110 26.87 -22.96 9.23
C VAL A 110 26.72 -24.21 10.10
N LEU A 111 25.64 -24.98 9.94
CA LEU A 111 25.46 -26.24 10.66
C LEU A 111 26.61 -27.22 10.36
N VAL A 112 26.95 -27.41 9.09
CA VAL A 112 28.05 -28.30 8.66
C VAL A 112 29.40 -27.78 9.16
N GLU A 113 29.66 -26.48 9.10
CA GLU A 113 30.90 -25.89 9.65
C GLU A 113 31.02 -26.10 11.16
N GLN A 114 29.94 -25.90 11.93
CA GLN A 114 29.95 -26.10 13.37
C GLN A 114 30.13 -27.55 13.77
N MET A 115 29.54 -28.49 13.01
CA MET A 115 29.76 -29.92 13.19
C MET A 115 31.18 -30.34 12.79
N GLY A 116 31.75 -29.76 11.73
CA GLY A 116 33.11 -30.03 11.27
C GLY A 116 34.20 -29.50 12.20
N ALA A 117 33.90 -28.46 12.98
CA ALA A 117 34.79 -27.89 13.99
C ALA A 117 34.70 -28.58 15.37
N ALA A 118 33.90 -29.64 15.50
CA ALA A 118 33.72 -30.36 16.75
C ALA A 118 34.91 -31.28 17.08
N THR A 119 35.17 -31.50 18.37
CA THR A 119 36.27 -32.37 18.83
C THR A 119 35.92 -33.86 18.77
N ASP A 120 34.64 -34.18 18.89
CA ASP A 120 34.09 -35.53 18.95
C ASP A 120 32.61 -35.53 18.54
N VAL A 121 32.01 -36.72 18.52
CA VAL A 121 30.62 -36.91 18.08
C VAL A 121 29.61 -36.25 19.03
N ASP A 122 29.89 -36.22 20.33
CA ASP A 122 28.99 -35.62 21.32
C ASP A 122 29.02 -34.09 21.25
N ASP A 123 30.20 -33.48 21.07
CA ASP A 123 30.35 -32.04 20.79
C ASP A 123 29.63 -31.66 19.48
N ALA A 124 29.83 -32.44 18.41
CA ALA A 124 29.16 -32.22 17.12
C ALA A 124 27.63 -32.23 17.29
N LYS A 125 27.11 -33.21 18.04
CA LYS A 125 25.68 -33.31 18.35
C LYS A 125 25.17 -32.12 19.16
N ASN A 126 25.89 -31.70 20.20
CA ASN A 126 25.48 -30.57 21.04
C ASN A 126 25.45 -29.26 20.22
N ARG A 127 26.47 -29.02 19.39
CA ARG A 127 26.51 -27.86 18.49
C ARG A 127 25.39 -27.89 17.46
N ALA A 128 25.16 -29.04 16.82
CA ALA A 128 24.08 -29.21 15.85
C ALA A 128 22.71 -28.93 16.48
N THR A 129 22.47 -29.46 17.67
CA THR A 129 21.21 -29.26 18.40
C THR A 129 20.98 -27.78 18.71
N TRP A 130 22.02 -27.07 19.16
CA TRP A 130 21.93 -25.63 19.44
C TRP A 130 21.69 -24.79 18.16
N VAL A 131 22.41 -25.07 17.07
CA VAL A 131 22.21 -24.39 15.77
C VAL A 131 20.79 -24.63 15.23
N LEU A 132 20.31 -25.87 15.29
CA LEU A 132 18.97 -26.21 14.82
C LEU A 132 17.88 -25.53 15.65
N GLU A 133 18.03 -25.43 16.97
CA GLU A 133 17.10 -24.70 17.81
C GLU A 133 17.07 -23.20 17.47
N LEU A 134 18.23 -22.58 17.22
CA LEU A 134 18.29 -21.18 16.79
C LEU A 134 17.58 -20.95 15.44
N ILE A 135 17.80 -21.84 14.47
CA ILE A 135 17.12 -21.77 13.17
C ILE A 135 15.61 -21.95 13.38
N ARG A 136 15.19 -22.91 14.20
CA ARG A 136 13.79 -23.17 14.52
C ARG A 136 13.12 -21.95 15.16
N THR A 137 13.77 -21.29 16.12
CA THR A 137 13.22 -20.09 16.75
C THR A 137 13.11 -18.93 15.77
N ALA A 138 14.16 -18.66 15.00
CA ALA A 138 14.17 -17.55 14.03
C ALA A 138 13.15 -17.75 12.89
N THR A 139 13.01 -18.98 12.39
CA THR A 139 12.00 -19.32 11.37
C THR A 139 10.57 -19.21 11.93
N ALA A 140 10.33 -19.62 13.18
CA ALA A 140 9.03 -19.47 13.82
C ALA A 140 8.64 -18.00 14.04
N GLU A 141 9.59 -17.16 14.47
CA GLU A 141 9.38 -15.71 14.62
C GLU A 141 9.07 -15.05 13.28
N ARG A 142 9.83 -15.39 12.23
CA ARG A 142 9.56 -14.92 10.87
C ARG A 142 8.15 -15.30 10.42
N ALA A 143 7.76 -16.57 10.55
CA ALA A 143 6.43 -17.04 10.15
C ALA A 143 5.31 -16.33 10.92
N ALA A 144 5.52 -16.05 12.23
CA ALA A 144 4.57 -15.30 13.03
C ALA A 144 4.44 -13.84 12.54
N HIS A 145 5.56 -13.19 12.20
CA HIS A 145 5.56 -11.83 11.65
C HIS A 145 4.88 -11.76 10.27
N GLU A 146 5.17 -12.71 9.37
CA GLU A 146 4.53 -12.80 8.05
C GLU A 146 3.03 -13.04 8.18
N ALA A 147 2.60 -13.98 9.03
CA ALA A 147 1.18 -14.23 9.30
C ALA A 147 0.48 -13.00 9.89
N ALA A 148 1.13 -12.28 10.82
CA ALA A 148 0.59 -11.04 11.36
C ALA A 148 0.39 -9.99 10.25
N ALA A 149 1.40 -9.76 9.41
CA ALA A 149 1.35 -8.81 8.29
C ALA A 149 0.29 -9.19 7.24
N GLU A 150 0.12 -10.48 6.95
CA GLU A 150 -0.93 -10.96 6.07
C GLU A 150 -2.31 -10.73 6.69
N THR A 151 -2.49 -11.00 7.99
CA THR A 151 -3.78 -10.77 8.65
C THR A 151 -4.15 -9.29 8.74
N THR A 152 -3.18 -8.37 8.84
CA THR A 152 -3.46 -6.93 8.78
C THR A 152 -3.87 -6.53 7.37
N ARG A 153 -3.13 -6.98 6.35
CA ARG A 153 -3.47 -6.73 4.94
C ARG A 153 -4.87 -7.25 4.59
N LEU A 154 -5.20 -8.48 4.97
CA LEU A 154 -6.52 -9.07 4.70
C LEU A 154 -7.64 -8.33 5.44
N ARG A 155 -7.38 -7.78 6.64
CA ARG A 155 -8.36 -6.94 7.35
C ARG A 155 -8.60 -5.63 6.61
N GLU A 156 -7.56 -4.98 6.13
CA GLU A 156 -7.66 -3.75 5.35
C GLU A 156 -8.41 -3.98 4.03
N GLU A 157 -8.08 -5.05 3.31
CA GLU A 157 -8.78 -5.45 2.10
C GLU A 157 -10.27 -5.71 2.38
N ASN A 158 -10.59 -6.50 3.41
CA ASN A 158 -11.99 -6.73 3.82
C ASN A 158 -12.72 -5.45 4.21
N ALA A 159 -12.05 -4.51 4.89
CA ALA A 159 -12.64 -3.21 5.23
C ALA A 159 -12.96 -2.42 3.96
N SER A 160 -12.03 -2.37 3.00
CA SER A 160 -12.24 -1.70 1.72
C SER A 160 -13.37 -2.34 0.90
N LEU A 161 -13.46 -3.67 0.85
CA LEU A 161 -14.52 -4.39 0.13
C LEU A 161 -15.89 -4.12 0.73
N ARG A 162 -15.98 -4.05 2.07
CA ARG A 162 -17.23 -3.67 2.76
C ARG A 162 -17.66 -2.25 2.40
N GLU A 163 -16.74 -1.30 2.41
CA GLU A 163 -17.01 0.09 2.03
C GLU A 163 -17.51 0.19 0.56
N HIS A 164 -16.92 -0.57 -0.35
CA HIS A 164 -17.38 -0.66 -1.74
C HIS A 164 -18.77 -1.29 -1.85
N ALA A 165 -19.04 -2.36 -1.10
CA ALA A 165 -20.35 -2.99 -1.08
C ALA A 165 -21.44 -2.05 -0.51
N GLU A 166 -21.13 -1.30 0.54
CA GLU A 166 -22.03 -0.29 1.12
C GLU A 166 -22.32 0.84 0.14
N ARG A 167 -21.30 1.39 -0.54
CA ARG A 167 -21.49 2.36 -1.63
C ARG A 167 -22.39 1.81 -2.73
N GLY A 168 -22.12 0.58 -3.19
CA GLY A 168 -22.93 -0.08 -4.21
C GLY A 168 -24.40 -0.27 -3.77
N ALA A 169 -24.64 -0.58 -2.50
CA ALA A 169 -26.00 -0.69 -1.97
C ALA A 169 -26.74 0.65 -1.95
N VAL A 170 -26.07 1.74 -1.58
CA VAL A 170 -26.65 3.10 -1.60
C VAL A 170 -26.96 3.53 -3.03
N GLU A 171 -26.05 3.30 -3.97
CA GLU A 171 -26.27 3.60 -5.39
C GLU A 171 -27.43 2.79 -5.97
N ALA A 172 -27.52 1.50 -5.65
CA ALA A 172 -28.62 0.66 -6.08
C ALA A 172 -29.97 1.15 -5.53
N ALA A 173 -30.04 1.51 -4.24
CA ALA A 173 -31.25 2.07 -3.63
C ALA A 173 -31.69 3.36 -4.33
N ARG A 174 -30.75 4.26 -4.61
CA ARG A 174 -31.02 5.50 -5.35
C ARG A 174 -31.54 5.23 -6.76
N LEU A 175 -30.92 4.31 -7.50
CA LEU A 175 -31.38 3.93 -8.84
C LEU A 175 -32.77 3.28 -8.80
N HIS A 176 -33.11 2.54 -7.75
CA HIS A 176 -34.44 1.99 -7.55
C HIS A 176 -35.49 3.09 -7.35
N GLU A 177 -35.20 4.09 -6.52
CA GLU A 177 -36.08 5.25 -6.30
C GLU A 177 -36.26 6.07 -7.58
N GLU A 178 -35.18 6.39 -8.29
CA GLU A 178 -35.24 7.13 -9.55
C GLU A 178 -36.06 6.36 -10.61
N ASN A 179 -35.87 5.05 -10.72
CA ASN A 179 -36.68 4.21 -11.61
C ASN A 179 -38.16 4.17 -11.23
N ALA A 180 -38.49 4.15 -9.94
CA ALA A 180 -39.89 4.21 -9.49
C ALA A 180 -40.53 5.54 -9.92
N ALA A 181 -39.85 6.66 -9.66
CA ALA A 181 -40.33 7.99 -10.05
C ALA A 181 -40.47 8.14 -11.57
N LEU A 182 -39.54 7.59 -12.36
CA LEU A 182 -39.62 7.60 -13.82
C LEU A 182 -40.83 6.79 -14.34
N ARG A 183 -41.11 5.62 -13.74
CA ARG A 183 -42.31 4.84 -14.10
C ARG A 183 -43.59 5.57 -13.79
N GLU A 184 -43.66 6.26 -12.65
CA GLU A 184 -44.82 7.08 -12.29
C GLU A 184 -45.04 8.23 -13.29
N ARG A 185 -43.96 8.94 -13.66
CA ARG A 185 -44.02 10.01 -14.67
C ARG A 185 -44.44 9.49 -16.04
N ALA A 186 -43.92 8.33 -16.47
CA ALA A 186 -44.33 7.70 -17.72
C ALA A 186 -45.83 7.36 -17.71
N ALA A 187 -46.32 6.76 -16.62
CA ALA A 187 -47.74 6.45 -16.47
C ALA A 187 -48.63 7.71 -16.44
N ALA A 188 -48.17 8.81 -15.84
CA ALA A 188 -48.89 10.09 -15.89
C ALA A 188 -48.96 10.65 -17.32
N ALA A 189 -47.84 10.67 -18.03
CA ALA A 189 -47.78 11.12 -19.42
C ALA A 189 -48.69 10.30 -20.35
N GLU A 190 -48.78 8.98 -20.13
CA GLU A 190 -49.71 8.12 -20.87
C GLU A 190 -51.17 8.51 -20.62
N ARG A 191 -51.55 8.75 -19.35
CA ARG A 191 -52.91 9.20 -19.00
C ARG A 191 -53.25 10.53 -19.67
N ASP A 192 -52.35 11.50 -19.59
CA ASP A 192 -52.53 12.81 -20.24
C ASP A 192 -52.65 12.67 -21.76
N GLY A 193 -51.84 11.78 -22.36
CA GLY A 193 -51.96 11.42 -23.77
C GLY A 193 -53.35 10.90 -24.15
N THR A 194 -53.99 10.10 -23.29
CA THR A 194 -55.38 9.66 -23.53
C THR A 194 -56.40 10.78 -23.41
N VAL A 195 -56.23 11.71 -22.45
CA VAL A 195 -57.10 12.88 -22.27
C VAL A 195 -57.01 13.78 -23.50
N LEU A 196 -55.78 14.07 -23.95
CA LEU A 196 -55.53 14.89 -25.13
C LEU A 196 -56.15 14.27 -26.39
N LYS A 197 -55.96 12.96 -26.62
CA LYS A 197 -56.60 12.25 -27.75
C LYS A 197 -58.12 12.41 -27.73
N ARG A 198 -58.77 12.26 -26.57
CA ARG A 198 -60.22 12.48 -26.44
C ARG A 198 -60.60 13.94 -26.73
N GLY A 199 -59.84 14.91 -26.23
CA GLY A 199 -60.05 16.32 -26.50
C GLY A 199 -59.95 16.66 -27.99
N VAL A 200 -58.95 16.15 -28.68
CA VAL A 200 -58.77 16.32 -30.13
C VAL A 200 -59.94 15.73 -30.92
N LEU A 201 -60.37 14.50 -30.59
CA LEU A 201 -61.52 13.88 -31.24
C LEU A 201 -62.82 14.67 -31.00
N ALA A 202 -63.03 15.17 -29.78
CA ALA A 202 -64.18 16.00 -29.47
C ALA A 202 -64.17 17.32 -30.26
N GLN A 203 -62.99 17.94 -30.38
CA GLN A 203 -62.81 19.17 -31.15
C GLN A 203 -63.08 18.92 -32.64
N GLN A 204 -62.59 17.81 -33.20
CA GLN A 204 -62.84 17.43 -34.59
C GLN A 204 -64.35 17.28 -34.88
N ARG A 205 -65.10 16.60 -33.98
CA ARG A 205 -66.56 16.47 -34.13
C ARG A 205 -67.27 17.83 -34.16
N ARG A 206 -66.87 18.75 -33.28
CA ARG A 206 -67.41 20.12 -33.25
C ARG A 206 -67.14 20.87 -34.56
N TYR A 207 -65.93 20.72 -35.13
CA TYR A 207 -65.62 21.33 -36.42
C TYR A 207 -66.51 20.77 -37.54
N GLU A 208 -66.68 19.44 -37.60
CA GLU A 208 -67.55 18.82 -38.60
C GLU A 208 -69.02 19.25 -38.44
N GLU A 209 -69.53 19.38 -37.21
CA GLU A 209 -70.87 19.91 -36.95
C GLU A 209 -71.02 21.35 -37.44
N MET A 210 -70.06 22.21 -37.10
CA MET A 210 -70.03 23.60 -37.58
C MET A 210 -69.99 23.70 -39.11
N GLU A 211 -69.25 22.83 -39.79
CA GLU A 211 -69.23 22.77 -41.25
C GLU A 211 -70.59 22.35 -41.83
N ARG A 212 -71.24 21.34 -41.24
CA ARG A 212 -72.60 20.91 -41.64
C ARG A 212 -73.62 22.03 -41.48
N ASP A 213 -73.59 22.72 -40.34
CA ASP A 213 -74.49 23.85 -40.06
C ASP A 213 -74.24 25.02 -41.01
N ALA A 214 -72.98 25.34 -41.29
CA ALA A 214 -72.62 26.36 -42.26
C ALA A 214 -73.13 26.01 -43.67
N ALA A 215 -73.02 24.75 -44.09
CA ALA A 215 -73.55 24.28 -45.36
C ALA A 215 -75.09 24.39 -45.40
N ALA A 216 -75.77 24.01 -44.32
CA ALA A 216 -77.23 24.13 -44.20
C ALA A 216 -77.69 25.59 -44.26
N MET A 217 -76.99 26.50 -43.59
CA MET A 217 -77.28 27.93 -43.65
C MET A 217 -77.07 28.52 -45.05
N LYS A 218 -75.97 28.16 -45.73
CA LYS A 218 -75.73 28.59 -47.13
C LYS A 218 -76.88 28.17 -48.05
N LYS A 219 -77.39 26.94 -47.89
CA LYS A 219 -78.54 26.45 -48.66
C LYS A 219 -79.79 27.30 -48.40
N LYS A 220 -80.10 27.58 -47.13
CA LYS A 220 -81.25 28.43 -46.76
C LYS A 220 -81.12 29.85 -47.30
N VAL A 221 -79.91 30.43 -47.27
CA VAL A 221 -79.65 31.75 -47.85
C VAL A 221 -79.96 31.74 -49.34
N ALA A 222 -79.48 30.75 -50.10
CA ALA A 222 -79.79 30.64 -51.53
C ALA A 222 -81.29 30.47 -51.81
N GLU A 223 -82.00 29.65 -51.03
CA GLU A 223 -83.46 29.48 -51.13
C GLU A 223 -84.21 30.80 -50.88
N LEU A 224 -83.83 31.54 -49.84
CA LEU A 224 -84.42 32.84 -49.51
C LEU A 224 -84.10 33.91 -50.56
N GLU A 225 -82.89 33.92 -51.12
CA GLU A 225 -82.51 34.80 -52.23
C GLU A 225 -83.39 34.54 -53.46
N MET A 226 -83.62 33.27 -53.82
CA MET A 226 -84.53 32.91 -54.91
C MET A 226 -85.98 33.33 -54.63
N ALA A 227 -86.48 33.09 -53.42
CA ALA A 227 -87.83 33.50 -53.04
C ALA A 227 -88.01 35.03 -53.10
N ASN A 228 -87.04 35.78 -52.58
CA ASN A 228 -87.03 37.24 -52.67
C ASN A 228 -86.95 37.72 -54.12
N TYR A 229 -86.18 37.06 -54.98
CA TYR A 229 -86.14 37.37 -56.41
C TYR A 229 -87.52 37.22 -57.05
N VAL A 230 -88.21 36.08 -56.83
CA VAL A 230 -89.56 35.83 -57.37
C VAL A 230 -90.58 36.85 -56.86
N LEU A 231 -90.53 37.18 -55.56
CA LEU A 231 -91.42 38.20 -54.98
C LEU A 231 -91.17 39.58 -55.60
N ASN A 232 -89.92 39.98 -55.80
CA ASN A 232 -89.59 41.24 -56.46
C ASN A 232 -90.10 41.31 -57.91
N VAL A 233 -90.01 40.22 -58.67
CA VAL A 233 -90.59 40.16 -60.03
C VAL A 233 -92.10 40.36 -59.97
N ARG A 234 -92.80 39.62 -59.10
CA ARG A 234 -94.26 39.76 -58.93
C ARG A 234 -94.69 41.16 -58.49
N LEU A 235 -93.93 41.81 -57.62
CA LEU A 235 -94.19 43.19 -57.21
C LEU A 235 -94.08 44.16 -58.39
N ARG A 236 -93.04 44.03 -59.22
CA ARG A 236 -92.89 44.84 -60.44
C ARG A 236 -94.02 44.60 -61.44
N ASP A 237 -94.43 43.36 -61.63
CA ASP A 237 -95.57 43.02 -62.50
C ASP A 237 -96.87 43.66 -61.99
N ALA A 238 -97.14 43.57 -60.69
CA ALA A 238 -98.31 44.19 -60.06
C ALA A 238 -98.30 45.72 -60.16
N ASP A 239 -97.14 46.36 -59.94
CA ASP A 239 -96.98 47.80 -60.11
C ASP A 239 -97.18 48.22 -61.58
N GLY A 240 -96.63 47.46 -62.54
CA GLY A 240 -96.84 47.68 -63.97
C GLY A 240 -98.30 47.58 -64.40
N CYS A 241 -99.04 46.59 -63.86
CA CYS A 241 -100.49 46.49 -64.06
C CYS A 241 -101.25 47.67 -63.45
N ARG A 242 -100.80 48.19 -62.29
CA ARG A 242 -101.38 49.39 -61.65
C ARG A 242 -101.21 50.64 -62.51
N PHE A 243 -100.05 50.82 -63.12
CA PHE A 243 -99.79 51.92 -64.04
C PHE A 243 -100.59 51.82 -65.35
N GLN A 244 -100.79 50.61 -65.89
CA GLN A 244 -101.68 50.40 -67.05
C GLN A 244 -103.17 50.64 -66.73
N ALA A 245 -103.62 50.29 -65.53
CA ALA A 245 -104.99 50.53 -65.07
C ALA A 245 -105.27 52.02 -64.84
N ALA A 246 -104.28 52.81 -64.41
CA ALA A 246 -104.42 54.26 -64.20
C ALA A 246 -104.48 55.08 -65.51
N TYR A 247 -104.00 54.53 -66.64
CA TYR A 247 -104.06 55.18 -67.97
C TYR A 247 -105.29 54.81 -68.80
N ARG A 248 -106.09 53.81 -68.39
CA ARG A 248 -107.46 53.66 -68.91
C ARG A 248 -108.37 54.58 -68.09
N GLY A 249 -108.64 55.77 -68.61
CA GLY A 249 -109.62 56.69 -68.04
C GLY A 249 -111.00 56.01 -67.89
N PRO A 250 -111.85 56.46 -66.95
CA PRO A 250 -113.19 55.89 -66.83
C PRO A 250 -113.95 56.16 -68.13
N ASP A 251 -114.34 55.08 -68.82
CA ASP A 251 -115.31 55.18 -69.90
C ASP A 251 -116.60 55.77 -69.29
N VAL A 252 -116.95 56.96 -69.78
CA VAL A 252 -118.09 57.76 -69.37
C VAL A 252 -119.36 57.02 -69.80
N CYS A 253 -120.26 56.77 -68.84
CA CYS A 253 -121.69 56.52 -69.07
C CYS A 253 -122.47 57.44 -68.12
#